data_AF-A0A3D0P1U4-F1
#
_entry.id   AF-A0A3D0P1U4-F1
#
_cell.length_a   1.000
_cell.length_b   1.000
_cell.length_c   1.000
_cell.angle_alpha   90.00
_cell.angle_beta   90.00
_cell.angle_gamma   90.00
#
_symmetry.space_group_name_H-M   'P 1'
#
loop_
_entity.id
_entity.type
_entity.pdbx_description
1 polymer ?
#
loop_
_entity_poly.entity_id
_entity_poly.type
_entity_poly.pdbx_seq_one_letter_code
_entity_poly.pdbx_strand_id
1 'polypeptide(L)'
;MSNYIPVHKRIAEFYEKYPDGRIVTEIVKLNEDSGFVCIKASAFRNRDDAEPSATGHAFEVRGQGYVNTTSFIENGETSAVGRALANLGFKIDNGIASREEMQKVERMSSNPTKSNGANGSHKQHGRVVSQSVP
;
A
#
# COMPACT_ATOMS: atom_id res chain seq x y z
N MET A 1 -10.58 -11.23 -3.21
CA MET A 1 -9.46 -11.38 -4.18
C MET A 1 -9.04 -9.99 -4.60
N SER A 2 -7.76 -9.70 -4.46
CA SER A 2 -7.14 -8.38 -4.58
C SER A 2 -7.16 -7.88 -6.04
N ASN A 3 -8.08 -6.96 -6.35
CA ASN A 3 -8.06 -6.20 -7.61
C ASN A 3 -6.95 -5.12 -7.56
N TYR A 4 -5.70 -5.55 -7.36
CA TYR A 4 -4.54 -4.66 -7.40
C TYR A 4 -4.08 -4.50 -8.85
N ILE A 5 -4.01 -3.25 -9.30
CA ILE A 5 -3.41 -2.90 -10.58
C ILE A 5 -1.94 -2.57 -10.34
N PRO A 6 -0.99 -3.34 -10.88
CA PRO A 6 0.43 -3.02 -10.78
C PRO A 6 0.78 -1.66 -11.38
N VAL A 7 1.78 -0.99 -10.83
CA VAL A 7 2.24 0.32 -11.33
C VAL A 7 2.61 0.25 -12.82
N HIS A 8 3.23 -0.84 -13.29
CA HIS A 8 3.54 -1.00 -14.71
C HIS A 8 2.30 -1.00 -15.62
N LYS A 9 1.14 -1.50 -15.15
CA LYS A 9 -0.12 -1.43 -15.91
C LYS A 9 -0.63 0.00 -15.98
N ARG A 10 -0.55 0.75 -14.86
CA ARG A 10 -0.93 2.17 -14.85
C ARG A 10 -0.04 3.01 -15.76
N ILE A 11 1.27 2.71 -15.83
CA ILE A 11 2.21 3.38 -16.75
C ILE A 11 1.83 3.08 -18.20
N ALA A 12 1.52 1.83 -18.54
CA ALA A 12 1.09 1.45 -19.88
C ALA A 12 -0.21 2.17 -20.28
N GLU A 13 -1.22 2.15 -19.42
CA GLU A 13 -2.48 2.89 -19.63
C GLU A 13 -2.25 4.40 -19.78
N PHE A 14 -1.30 4.94 -19.02
CA PHE A 14 -0.90 6.35 -19.11
C PHE A 14 -0.36 6.70 -20.49
N TYR A 15 0.60 5.93 -21.01
CA TYR A 15 1.17 6.18 -22.34
C TYR A 15 0.22 5.81 -23.48
N GLU A 16 -0.73 4.90 -23.27
CA GLU A 16 -1.79 4.65 -24.25
C GLU A 16 -2.75 5.84 -24.35
N LYS A 17 -3.14 6.42 -23.22
CA LYS A 17 -4.04 7.57 -23.17
C LYS A 17 -3.36 8.89 -23.53
N TYR A 18 -2.09 9.03 -23.18
CA TYR A 18 -1.27 10.22 -23.40
C TYR A 18 0.07 9.81 -24.04
N PRO A 19 0.10 9.54 -25.36
CA PRO A 19 1.31 9.07 -26.05
C PRO A 19 2.50 10.03 -25.96
N ASP A 20 2.23 11.34 -25.94
CA ASP A 20 3.24 12.39 -25.76
C ASP A 20 3.44 12.79 -24.29
N GLY A 21 2.78 12.09 -23.36
CA GLY A 21 2.93 12.32 -21.94
C GLY A 21 4.33 12.00 -21.45
N ARG A 22 4.68 12.50 -20.28
CA ARG A 22 5.96 12.19 -19.63
C ARG A 22 5.79 12.09 -18.12
N ILE A 23 6.57 11.20 -17.52
CA ILE A 23 6.69 11.04 -16.08
C ILE A 23 8.13 11.40 -15.71
N VAL A 24 8.30 12.35 -14.81
CA VAL A 24 9.62 12.81 -14.34
C VAL A 24 9.70 12.54 -12.84
N THR A 25 10.80 11.92 -12.41
CA THR A 25 11.07 11.61 -11.01
C THR A 25 12.25 12.42 -10.51
N GLU A 26 12.18 12.85 -9.25
CA GLU A 26 13.25 13.58 -8.58
C GLU A 26 13.41 13.09 -7.14
N ILE A 27 14.65 12.90 -6.71
CA ILE A 27 14.97 12.68 -5.30
C ILE A 27 14.87 14.03 -4.59
N VAL A 28 13.84 14.18 -3.76
CA VAL A 28 13.60 15.40 -2.97
C VAL A 28 14.51 15.42 -1.74
N LYS A 29 14.81 14.25 -1.18
CA LYS A 29 15.71 14.11 -0.04
C LYS A 29 16.34 12.73 -0.02
N LEU A 30 17.64 12.67 0.21
CA LEU A 30 18.38 11.43 0.47
C LEU A 30 19.23 11.63 1.72
N ASN A 31 19.17 10.67 2.64
CA ASN A 31 20.09 10.54 3.74
C ASN A 31 20.68 9.13 3.68
N GLU A 32 21.94 9.04 3.29
CA GLU A 32 22.63 7.75 3.12
C GLU A 32 22.91 7.06 4.45
N ASP A 33 23.21 7.83 5.51
CA ASP A 33 23.52 7.32 6.85
C ASP A 33 22.30 6.66 7.49
N SER A 34 21.14 7.31 7.41
CA SER A 34 19.87 6.77 7.92
C SER A 34 19.18 5.85 6.90
N GLY A 35 19.69 5.80 5.66
CA GLY A 35 19.06 5.11 4.54
C GLY A 35 17.68 5.66 4.17
N PHE A 36 17.37 6.91 4.46
CA PHE A 36 16.08 7.53 4.13
C PHE A 36 16.12 8.12 2.72
N VAL A 37 15.06 7.91 1.93
CA VAL A 37 14.85 8.61 0.66
C VAL A 37 13.42 9.12 0.57
N CYS A 38 13.24 10.31 -0.01
CA CYS A 38 11.95 10.85 -0.43
C CYS A 38 12.05 11.21 -1.91
N ILE A 39 11.11 10.69 -2.70
CA ILE A 39 11.05 10.86 -4.16
C ILE A 39 9.72 11.49 -4.52
N LYS A 40 9.76 12.44 -5.45
CA LYS A 40 8.60 13.03 -6.10
C LYS A 40 8.53 12.55 -7.54
N ALA A 41 7.36 12.17 -7.98
CA ALA A 41 7.03 11.94 -9.38
C ALA A 41 6.07 13.03 -9.86
N SER A 42 6.27 13.50 -11.08
CA SER A 42 5.49 14.52 -11.76
C SER A 42 5.03 13.98 -13.11
N ALA A 43 3.72 13.90 -13.33
CA ALA A 43 3.11 13.36 -14.55
C ALA A 43 2.51 14.49 -15.39
N PHE A 44 2.81 14.48 -16.68
CA PHE A 44 2.44 15.52 -17.65
C PHE A 44 1.70 14.85 -18.81
N ARG A 45 0.58 15.42 -19.25
CA ARG A 45 -0.24 14.79 -20.31
C ARG A 45 0.35 15.04 -21.70
N ASN A 46 1.12 16.11 -21.87
CA ASN A 46 1.85 16.40 -23.09
C ASN A 46 3.32 16.72 -22.81
N ARG A 47 4.15 16.59 -23.85
CA ARG A 47 5.59 16.88 -23.81
C ARG A 47 5.87 18.31 -23.35
N ASP A 48 5.10 19.26 -23.87
CA ASP A 48 5.32 20.70 -23.73
C ASP A 48 4.53 21.34 -22.59
N ASP A 49 3.81 20.54 -21.78
CA ASP A 49 3.14 21.05 -20.58
C ASP A 49 4.19 21.68 -19.65
N ALA A 50 4.02 22.97 -19.33
CA ALA A 50 4.91 23.70 -18.42
C ALA A 50 4.81 23.18 -16.98
N GLU A 51 3.60 22.78 -16.57
CA GLU A 51 3.29 22.33 -15.21
C GLU A 51 2.75 20.89 -15.21
N PRO A 52 3.04 20.09 -14.17
CA PRO A 52 2.55 18.72 -14.08
C PRO A 52 1.04 18.69 -13.92
N SER A 53 0.40 17.76 -14.63
CA SER A 53 -1.03 17.48 -14.46
C SER A 53 -1.33 16.78 -13.13
N ALA A 54 -0.36 16.05 -12.57
CA ALA A 54 -0.43 15.49 -11.22
C ALA A 54 0.96 15.22 -10.65
N THR A 55 1.06 15.16 -9.33
CA THR A 55 2.29 14.78 -8.62
C THR A 55 2.02 13.70 -7.58
N GLY A 56 3.07 12.98 -7.19
CA GLY A 56 3.04 11.96 -6.16
C GLY A 56 4.35 11.93 -5.39
N HIS A 57 4.28 11.75 -4.07
CA HIS A 57 5.46 11.65 -3.22
C HIS A 57 5.46 10.31 -2.49
N ALA A 58 6.63 9.69 -2.39
CA ALA A 58 6.83 8.52 -1.56
C ALA A 58 8.16 8.64 -0.82
N PHE A 59 8.22 8.05 0.36
CA PHE A 59 9.48 7.91 1.09
C PHE A 59 9.70 6.44 1.42
N GLU A 60 10.96 6.05 1.50
CA GLU A 60 11.39 4.73 1.93
C GLU A 60 12.55 4.85 2.90
N VAL A 61 12.72 3.84 3.75
CA VAL A 61 13.84 3.74 4.69
C VAL A 61 14.52 2.39 4.49
N ARG A 62 15.83 2.42 4.25
CA ARG A 62 16.66 1.24 4.03
C ARG A 62 16.53 0.28 5.22
N GLY A 63 16.32 -1.00 4.93
CA GLY A 63 16.17 -2.05 5.95
C GLY A 63 14.79 -2.12 6.63
N GLN A 64 13.83 -1.24 6.32
CA GLN A 64 12.43 -1.44 6.70
C GLN A 64 11.81 -2.55 5.83
N GLY A 65 11.70 -3.76 6.38
CA GLY A 65 11.21 -4.93 5.67
C GLY A 65 12.26 -5.63 4.81
N TYR A 66 11.91 -6.79 4.25
CA TYR A 66 12.85 -7.68 3.53
C TYR A 66 13.28 -7.13 2.15
N VAL A 67 12.57 -6.11 1.62
CA VAL A 67 12.73 -5.62 0.24
C VAL A 67 13.49 -4.28 0.16
N ASN A 68 13.60 -3.54 1.27
CA ASN A 68 14.28 -2.24 1.31
C ASN A 68 15.76 -2.34 1.73
N THR A 69 16.34 -3.53 1.81
CA THR A 69 17.75 -3.72 2.16
C THR A 69 18.69 -3.26 1.06
N THR A 70 18.31 -3.42 -0.21
CA THR A 70 19.15 -3.01 -1.37
C THR A 70 18.46 -2.07 -2.35
N SER A 71 17.11 -1.99 -2.34
CA SER A 71 16.36 -1.35 -3.43
C SER A 71 15.35 -0.28 -2.96
N PHE A 72 15.64 0.38 -1.84
CA PHE A 72 14.74 1.39 -1.24
C PHE A 72 14.53 2.62 -2.15
N ILE A 73 15.50 2.96 -3.01
CA ILE A 73 15.36 4.08 -3.97
C ILE A 73 14.39 3.70 -5.09
N GLU A 74 14.56 2.52 -5.69
CA GLU A 74 13.71 2.01 -6.78
C GLU A 74 12.28 1.78 -6.30
N ASN A 75 12.12 1.35 -5.05
CA ASN A 75 10.81 1.20 -4.42
C ASN A 75 10.15 2.55 -4.20
N GLY A 76 10.89 3.55 -3.69
CA GLY A 76 10.40 4.91 -3.54
C GLY A 76 9.99 5.52 -4.87
N GLU A 77 10.77 5.29 -5.92
CA GLU A 77 10.47 5.80 -7.26
C GLU A 77 9.19 5.19 -7.82
N THR A 78 9.08 3.86 -7.75
CA THR A 78 7.89 3.13 -8.19
C THR A 78 6.63 3.56 -7.41
N SER A 79 6.77 3.75 -6.09
CA SER A 79 5.70 4.23 -5.21
C SER A 79 5.29 5.66 -5.55
N ALA A 80 6.24 6.57 -5.79
CA ALA A 80 5.96 7.95 -6.17
C ALA A 80 5.23 8.03 -7.52
N VAL A 81 5.68 7.27 -8.52
CA VAL A 81 5.02 7.17 -9.83
C VAL A 81 3.60 6.62 -9.70
N GLY A 82 3.43 5.55 -8.92
CA GLY A 82 2.11 4.97 -8.64
C GLY A 82 1.15 6.01 -8.05
N ARG A 83 1.61 6.84 -7.11
CA ARG A 83 0.84 7.93 -6.48
C ARG A 83 0.51 9.06 -7.48
N ALA A 84 1.47 9.45 -8.32
CA ALA A 84 1.24 10.50 -9.31
C ALA A 84 0.17 10.08 -10.33
N LEU A 85 0.24 8.84 -10.84
CA LEU A 85 -0.73 8.31 -11.80
C LEU A 85 -2.11 8.09 -11.16
N ALA A 86 -2.14 7.61 -9.92
CA ALA A 86 -3.36 7.53 -9.12
C ALA A 86 -4.05 8.90 -8.98
N ASN A 87 -3.29 9.94 -8.62
CA ASN A 87 -3.79 11.31 -8.53
C ASN A 87 -4.25 11.87 -9.88
N LEU A 88 -3.66 11.40 -10.99
CA LEU A 88 -4.05 11.78 -12.36
C LEU A 88 -5.32 11.07 -12.85
N GLY A 89 -5.86 10.13 -12.08
CA GLY A 89 -7.08 9.38 -12.40
C GLY A 89 -6.85 8.04 -13.09
N PHE A 90 -5.62 7.52 -13.12
CA PHE A 90 -5.36 6.13 -13.55
C PHE A 90 -5.75 5.18 -12.43
N LYS A 91 -6.72 4.31 -12.73
CA LYS A 91 -7.59 3.62 -11.78
C LYS A 91 -6.87 3.09 -10.53
N ILE A 92 -7.56 3.30 -9.42
CA ILE A 92 -7.27 2.73 -8.12
C ILE A 92 -8.51 1.93 -7.73
N ASP A 93 -8.66 0.70 -8.23
CA ASP A 93 -9.90 -0.04 -7.94
C ASP A 93 -10.06 -0.38 -6.46
N ASN A 94 -9.04 -0.24 -5.59
CA ASN A 94 -9.18 -0.24 -4.11
C ASN A 94 -7.97 0.37 -3.34
N GLY A 95 -7.78 1.68 -3.41
CA GLY A 95 -6.83 2.41 -2.55
C GLY A 95 -5.37 2.47 -3.05
N ILE A 96 -4.71 3.60 -2.72
CA ILE A 96 -3.30 3.91 -3.00
C ILE A 96 -2.40 3.03 -2.10
N ALA A 97 -2.61 1.71 -2.11
CA ALA A 97 -1.86 0.81 -1.26
C ALA A 97 -0.48 0.55 -1.88
N SER A 98 0.60 0.86 -1.16
CA SER A 98 1.97 0.55 -1.58
C SER A 98 2.21 -0.96 -1.64
N ARG A 99 3.28 -1.39 -2.30
CA ARG A 99 3.66 -2.81 -2.37
C ARG A 99 3.85 -3.42 -0.97
N GLU A 100 4.31 -2.63 0.01
CA GLU A 100 4.49 -3.09 1.40
C GLU A 100 3.18 -3.22 2.16
N GLU A 101 2.23 -2.29 1.94
CA GLU A 101 0.89 -2.40 2.51
C GLU A 101 0.20 -3.68 2.00
N MET A 102 0.39 -4.03 0.72
CA MET A 102 -0.08 -5.30 0.16
C MET A 102 0.64 -6.52 0.74
N GLN A 103 1.96 -6.49 0.88
CA GLN A 103 2.69 -7.59 1.55
C GLN A 103 2.23 -7.78 3.00
N LYS A 104 1.88 -6.69 3.69
CA LYS A 104 1.31 -6.75 5.03
C LYS A 104 -0.09 -7.37 5.01
N VAL A 105 -0.94 -7.02 4.04
CA VAL A 105 -2.27 -7.62 3.85
C VAL A 105 -2.18 -9.10 3.50
N GLU A 106 -1.27 -9.51 2.61
CA GLU A 106 -1.04 -10.92 2.26
C GLU A 106 -0.51 -11.73 3.44
N ARG A 107 0.39 -11.17 4.25
CA ARG A 107 0.87 -11.78 5.49
C ARG A 107 -0.23 -11.90 6.55
N MET A 108 -1.10 -10.90 6.68
CA MET A 108 -2.26 -10.95 7.59
C MET A 108 -3.31 -11.95 7.10
N SER A 109 -3.49 -12.10 5.79
CA SER A 109 -4.49 -13.01 5.20
C SER A 109 -4.04 -14.48 5.20
N SER A 110 -2.74 -14.76 5.31
CA SER A 110 -2.18 -16.13 5.31
C SER A 110 -2.01 -16.75 6.72
N ASN A 111 -2.37 -16.03 7.79
CA ASN A 111 -2.42 -16.57 9.15
C ASN A 111 -3.89 -16.81 9.59
N PRO A 112 -4.50 -17.96 9.29
CA PRO A 112 -5.72 -18.35 9.98
C PRO A 112 -5.33 -18.73 11.41
N THR A 113 -5.58 -17.81 12.34
CA THR A 113 -5.52 -18.10 13.78
C THR A 113 -6.38 -19.33 14.03
N LYS A 114 -5.74 -20.46 14.36
CA LYS A 114 -6.41 -21.68 14.82
C LYS A 114 -7.20 -21.35 16.08
N SER A 115 -8.50 -21.14 15.96
CA SER A 115 -9.41 -21.14 17.10
C SER A 115 -9.61 -22.58 17.57
N ASN A 116 -8.70 -23.07 18.42
CA ASN A 116 -8.96 -24.26 19.24
C ASN A 116 -9.96 -23.89 20.34
N GLY A 117 -11.25 -24.01 20.05
CA GLY A 117 -12.32 -24.02 21.06
C GLY A 117 -12.48 -25.42 21.61
N ALA A 118 -11.87 -25.68 22.76
CA ALA A 118 -11.91 -26.94 23.47
C ALA A 118 -13.34 -27.29 23.95
N ASN A 119 -13.62 -28.58 23.84
CA ASN A 119 -14.78 -29.31 24.31
C ASN A 119 -15.04 -29.07 25.82
N GLY A 120 -16.26 -28.69 26.19
CA GLY A 120 -16.64 -28.44 27.59
C GLY A 120 -18.13 -28.64 27.80
N SER A 121 -18.57 -29.90 27.80
CA SER A 121 -19.92 -30.30 28.19
C SER A 121 -20.08 -30.16 29.71
N HIS A 122 -20.91 -29.21 30.15
CA HIS A 122 -21.40 -29.14 31.53
C HIS A 122 -22.92 -29.29 31.56
N LYS A 123 -23.35 -30.42 32.12
CA LYS A 123 -24.75 -30.75 32.43
C LYS A 123 -25.27 -29.80 33.50
N GLN A 124 -26.40 -29.15 33.22
CA GLN A 124 -27.15 -28.38 34.21
C GLN A 124 -28.10 -29.34 34.96
N HIS A 125 -27.92 -29.47 36.27
CA HIS A 125 -28.88 -30.12 37.17
C HIS A 125 -29.43 -29.05 38.10
N GLY A 126 -30.74 -28.81 38.04
CA GLY A 126 -31.40 -27.83 38.89
C GLY A 126 -31.67 -28.37 40.29
N ARG A 127 -31.60 -27.50 41.31
CA ARG A 127 -32.59 -27.42 42.38
C ARG A 127 -32.34 -26.22 43.31
N VAL A 128 -33.44 -25.49 43.54
CA VAL A 128 -33.91 -24.72 44.71
C VAL A 128 -32.91 -23.93 45.55
N VAL A 129 -33.18 -22.63 45.68
CA VAL A 129 -33.06 -21.95 46.99
C VAL A 129 -34.29 -21.08 47.20
N SER A 130 -35.11 -21.49 48.17
CA SER A 130 -36.04 -20.64 48.89
C SER A 130 -35.27 -19.75 49.86
N GLN A 131 -35.57 -18.46 49.92
CA GLN A 131 -35.74 -17.76 51.20
C GLN A 131 -36.32 -16.37 50.97
N SER A 132 -37.50 -16.18 51.55
CA SER A 132 -38.19 -14.91 51.77
C SER A 132 -37.68 -14.32 53.08
N VAL A 133 -37.37 -13.03 53.12
CA VAL A 133 -37.35 -12.23 54.36
C VAL A 133 -37.81 -10.81 54.00
N PRO A 134 -38.63 -10.14 54.83
CA PRO A 134 -38.94 -8.72 54.65
C PRO A 134 -37.70 -7.81 54.83
#